data_AF-A0A5J4Q512-F1
#
_entry.id   AF-A0A5J4Q512-F1
#
_cell.length_a   1.000
_cell.length_b   1.000
_cell.length_c   1.000
_cell.angle_alpha   90.00
_cell.angle_beta   90.00
_cell.angle_gamma   90.00
#
_symmetry.space_group_name_H-M   'P 1'
#
loop_
_entity.id
_entity.type
_entity.pdbx_description
1 polymer ?
#
loop_
_entity_poly.entity_id
_entity_poly.type
_entity_poly.pdbx_seq_one_letter_code
_entity_poly.pdbx_strand_id
1 'polypeptide(L)'
;MDIPQSLLSKEFISPFKTGEDVDAFLSELHTRVYEQLLEAEMDHHPGYEKNSVEGNNTGNSRNGKYSKKIQSRHGESIIHVPRDRAGEFDPIVVPKYQSRGSSIER
;
A
#
# COMPACT_ATOMS: atom_id res chain seq x y z
N MET A 1 -19.38 -2.27 -2.11
CA MET A 1 -18.51 -3.44 -1.88
C MET A 1 -19.04 -4.15 -0.66
N ASP A 2 -19.31 -5.44 -0.78
CA ASP A 2 -19.79 -6.23 0.35
C ASP A 2 -18.63 -6.60 1.25
N ILE A 3 -18.84 -6.50 2.56
CA ILE A 3 -17.86 -6.92 3.55
C ILE A 3 -17.79 -8.45 3.50
N PRO A 4 -16.62 -9.06 3.27
CA PRO A 4 -16.48 -10.52 3.30
C PRO A 4 -16.97 -11.08 4.63
N GLN A 5 -17.79 -12.14 4.58
CA GLN A 5 -18.35 -12.76 5.79
C GLN A 5 -17.28 -13.26 6.76
N SER A 6 -16.07 -13.56 6.26
CA SER A 6 -14.91 -13.92 7.08
C SER A 6 -14.51 -12.83 8.09
N LEU A 7 -14.67 -11.55 7.73
CA LEU A 7 -14.38 -10.42 8.63
C LEU A 7 -15.45 -10.24 9.72
N LEU A 8 -16.61 -10.88 9.59
CA LEU A 8 -17.68 -10.88 10.60
C LEU A 8 -17.69 -12.16 11.45
N SER A 9 -16.70 -13.05 11.25
CA SER A 9 -16.59 -14.28 12.01
C SER A 9 -16.27 -14.00 13.49
N LYS A 10 -16.77 -14.87 14.38
CA LYS A 10 -16.48 -14.78 15.82
C LYS A 10 -14.98 -14.84 16.10
N GLU A 11 -14.25 -15.64 15.32
CA GLU A 11 -12.79 -15.78 15.43
C GLU A 11 -12.10 -14.44 15.14
N PHE A 12 -12.47 -13.78 14.04
CA PHE A 12 -11.92 -12.48 13.68
C PHE A 12 -12.29 -11.38 14.66
N ILE A 13 -13.53 -11.38 15.19
CA ILE A 13 -14.01 -10.32 16.09
C ILE A 13 -13.47 -10.50 17.52
N SER A 14 -13.19 -11.74 17.94
CA SER A 14 -12.80 -12.06 19.33
C SER A 14 -11.63 -11.26 19.93
N PRO A 15 -10.61 -10.80 19.17
CA PRO A 15 -9.52 -10.00 19.71
C PRO A 15 -9.91 -8.54 20.02
N PHE A 16 -10.95 -8.01 19.39
CA PHE A 16 -11.41 -6.63 19.59
C PHE A 16 -12.22 -6.53 20.88
N LYS A 17 -11.71 -5.77 21.85
CA LYS A 17 -12.37 -5.58 23.16
C LYS A 17 -13.04 -4.22 23.27
N THR A 18 -12.54 -3.23 22.54
CA THR A 18 -12.94 -1.82 22.61
C THR A 18 -13.10 -1.22 21.22
N GLY A 19 -13.73 -0.03 21.14
CA GLY A 19 -13.78 0.74 19.89
C GLY A 19 -12.39 1.19 19.43
N GLU A 20 -11.48 1.47 20.36
CA GLU A 20 -10.09 1.85 20.05
C GLU A 20 -9.34 0.71 19.33
N ASP A 21 -9.58 -0.55 19.72
CA ASP A 21 -8.98 -1.70 19.03
C ASP A 21 -9.44 -1.78 17.57
N VAL A 22 -10.71 -1.43 17.31
CA VAL A 22 -11.27 -1.40 15.95
C VAL A 22 -10.64 -0.27 15.14
N ASP A 23 -10.55 0.94 15.69
CA ASP A 23 -9.95 2.08 15.01
C ASP A 23 -8.46 1.86 14.70
N ALA A 24 -7.72 1.27 15.63
CA ALA A 24 -6.32 0.89 15.43
C ALA A 24 -6.16 -0.11 14.28
N PHE A 25 -7.00 -1.14 14.24
CA PHE A 25 -7.00 -2.10 13.13
C PHE A 25 -7.36 -1.47 11.80
N LEU A 26 -8.36 -0.58 11.75
CA LEU A 26 -8.74 0.11 10.51
C LEU A 26 -7.59 0.99 9.99
N SER A 27 -6.89 1.69 10.88
CA SER A 27 -5.71 2.50 10.50
C SER A 27 -4.57 1.64 9.95
N GLU A 28 -4.30 0.48 10.58
CA GLU A 28 -3.29 -0.46 10.10
C GLU A 28 -3.69 -1.12 8.77
N LEU A 29 -4.95 -1.56 8.66
CA LEU A 29 -5.51 -2.15 7.44
C LEU A 29 -5.42 -1.16 6.29
N HIS A 30 -5.82 0.09 6.52
CA HIS A 30 -5.75 1.17 5.53
C HIS A 30 -4.31 1.31 5.01
N THR A 31 -3.33 1.42 5.92
CA THR A 31 -1.91 1.51 5.58
C THR A 31 -1.45 0.32 4.73
N ARG A 32 -1.79 -0.92 5.12
CA ARG A 32 -1.41 -2.11 4.36
C ARG A 32 -2.07 -2.20 2.99
N VAL A 33 -3.33 -1.80 2.87
CA VAL A 33 -4.03 -1.78 1.58
C VAL A 33 -3.33 -0.82 0.61
N TYR A 34 -2.92 0.37 1.07
CA TYR A 34 -2.12 1.30 0.26
C TYR A 34 -0.80 0.69 -0.22
N GLU A 35 -0.08 0.00 0.66
CA GLU A 35 1.17 -0.69 0.27
C GLU A 35 0.94 -1.79 -0.77
N GLN A 36 -0.15 -2.57 -0.64
CA GLN A 36 -0.49 -3.60 -1.61
C GLN A 36 -0.91 -3.00 -2.96
N LEU A 37 -1.67 -1.90 -2.96
CA LEU A 37 -2.01 -1.19 -4.18
C LEU A 37 -0.77 -0.67 -4.91
N LEU A 38 0.20 -0.11 -4.17
CA LEU A 38 1.46 0.37 -4.75
C LEU A 38 2.34 -0.77 -5.29
N GLU A 39 2.35 -1.93 -4.63
CA GLU A 39 3.03 -3.13 -5.16
C GLU A 39 2.35 -3.61 -6.44
N ALA A 40 1.02 -3.63 -6.49
CA ALA A 40 0.29 -3.98 -7.70
C ALA A 40 0.60 -2.99 -8.84
N GLU A 41 0.68 -1.68 -8.59
CA GLU A 41 1.14 -0.71 -9.59
C GLU A 41 2.57 -1.01 -10.06
N MET A 42 3.47 -1.38 -9.14
CA MET A 42 4.84 -1.76 -9.46
C MET A 42 4.94 -3.09 -10.22
N ASP A 43 3.97 -4.00 -10.09
CA ASP A 43 3.87 -5.21 -10.92
C ASP A 43 3.58 -4.88 -12.38
N HIS A 44 2.81 -3.82 -12.64
CA HIS A 44 2.49 -3.37 -14.00
C HIS A 44 3.56 -2.45 -14.60
N HIS A 45 4.32 -1.70 -13.79
CA HIS A 45 5.21 -0.64 -14.29
C HIS A 45 6.38 -1.11 -15.17
N PRO A 46 7.27 -2.03 -14.72
CA PRO A 46 8.37 -2.49 -15.56
C PRO A 46 7.91 -3.54 -16.60
N GLY A 47 6.62 -3.91 -16.59
CA GLY A 47 6.04 -4.89 -17.50
C GLY A 47 6.34 -6.36 -17.14
N TYR A 48 6.88 -6.63 -15.95
CA TYR A 48 7.19 -7.99 -15.48
C TYR A 48 7.11 -8.11 -13.95
N GLU A 49 6.76 -9.32 -13.48
CA GLU A 49 6.63 -9.62 -12.04
C GLU A 49 7.98 -9.66 -11.30
N LYS A 50 7.93 -9.53 -9.96
CA LYS A 50 9.10 -9.67 -9.10
C LYS A 50 9.77 -11.03 -9.31
N ASN A 51 11.07 -11.01 -9.64
CA ASN A 51 11.89 -12.19 -9.98
C ASN A 51 11.58 -12.85 -11.34
N SER A 52 10.80 -12.20 -12.22
CA SER A 52 10.65 -12.68 -13.60
C SER A 52 12.00 -12.60 -14.35
N VAL A 53 12.30 -13.65 -15.12
CA VAL A 53 13.46 -13.68 -16.03
C VAL A 53 13.39 -12.59 -17.10
N GLU A 54 12.20 -12.08 -17.39
CA GLU A 54 11.94 -10.98 -18.32
C GLU A 54 12.60 -9.67 -17.86
N GLY A 55 12.88 -9.54 -16.56
CA GLY A 55 13.58 -8.39 -15.98
C GLY A 55 15.10 -8.41 -16.11
N ASN A 56 15.69 -9.46 -16.68
CA ASN A 56 17.13 -9.56 -16.85
C ASN A 56 17.58 -8.67 -18.03
N ASN A 57 18.60 -7.84 -17.81
CA ASN A 57 19.19 -6.94 -18.82
C ASN A 57 18.23 -5.89 -19.40
N THR A 58 17.10 -5.59 -18.76
CA THR A 58 16.15 -4.55 -19.19
C THR A 58 16.63 -3.12 -18.88
N GLY A 59 17.71 -2.96 -18.12
CA GLY A 59 18.27 -1.66 -17.73
C GLY A 59 17.60 -1.01 -16.51
N ASN A 60 16.38 -1.43 -16.16
CA ASN A 60 15.68 -0.99 -14.95
C ASN A 60 15.20 -2.20 -14.15
N SER A 61 15.24 -2.12 -12.82
CA SER A 61 14.83 -3.23 -11.95
C SER A 61 14.29 -2.72 -10.61
N ARG A 62 13.53 -3.54 -9.88
CA ARG A 62 13.07 -3.18 -8.55
C ARG A 62 14.25 -2.94 -7.60
N ASN A 63 14.20 -1.86 -6.84
CA ASN A 63 15.27 -1.41 -5.97
C ASN A 63 14.77 -1.11 -4.54
N GLY A 64 14.07 -2.09 -3.98
CA GLY A 64 13.55 -2.06 -2.62
C GLY A 64 12.35 -1.12 -2.44
N LYS A 65 12.20 -0.62 -1.22
CA LYS A 65 11.12 0.30 -0.82
C LYS A 65 11.70 1.48 -0.05
N TYR A 66 10.97 2.59 -0.01
CA TYR A 66 11.27 3.73 0.85
C TYR A 66 10.06 4.06 1.73
N SER A 67 10.32 4.60 2.91
CA SER A 67 9.27 5.04 3.82
C SER A 67 8.73 6.40 3.41
N LYS A 68 7.41 6.53 3.35
CA LYS A 68 6.71 7.80 3.10
C LYS A 68 5.66 8.01 4.19
N LYS A 69 5.67 9.20 4.79
CA LYS A 69 4.61 9.61 5.70
C LYS A 69 3.43 10.14 4.89
N ILE A 70 2.25 9.60 5.14
CA ILE A 70 0.98 10.08 4.58
C ILE A 70 0.07 10.55 5.72
N GLN A 71 -0.80 11.51 5.41
CA GLN A 71 -1.88 11.88 6.30
C GLN A 71 -3.19 11.36 5.76
N SER A 72 -3.91 10.69 6.65
CA SER A 72 -5.23 10.14 6.41
C SER A 72 -6.25 10.62 7.47
N ARG A 73 -7.54 10.36 7.27
CA ARG A 73 -8.65 10.53 8.20
C ARG A 73 -8.46 9.67 9.43
N HIS A 74 -7.74 8.56 9.29
CA HIS A 74 -7.32 7.68 10.39
C HIS A 74 -6.02 8.17 11.07
N GLY A 75 -5.52 9.36 10.72
CA GLY A 75 -4.32 9.98 11.27
C GLY A 75 -3.09 9.89 10.36
N GLU A 76 -1.93 10.22 10.93
CA GLU A 76 -0.66 10.03 10.23
C GLU A 76 -0.26 8.56 10.21
N SER A 77 0.14 8.06 9.04
CA SER A 77 0.72 6.72 8.91
C SER A 77 1.98 6.73 8.05
N ILE A 78 2.79 5.70 8.21
CA ILE A 78 3.99 5.46 7.41
C ILE A 78 3.69 4.28 6.50
N ILE A 79 3.87 4.48 5.20
CA ILE A 79 3.78 3.44 4.18
C ILE A 79 5.15 3.16 3.57
N HIS A 80 5.35 1.94 3.10
CA HIS A 80 6.53 1.52 2.36
C HIS A 80 6.24 1.46 0.85
N VAL A 81 6.68 2.49 0.14
CA VAL A 81 6.45 2.63 -1.31
C VAL A 81 7.55 1.88 -2.09
N PRO A 82 7.20 0.97 -3.01
CA PRO A 82 8.18 0.32 -3.87
C PRO A 82 8.81 1.32 -4.85
N ARG A 83 10.04 1.04 -5.27
CA ARG A 83 10.71 1.83 -6.30
C ARG A 83 11.53 0.96 -7.24
N ASP A 84 11.78 1.50 -8.42
CA ASP A 84 12.68 0.97 -9.42
C ASP A 84 14.08 1.61 -9.31
N ARG A 85 15.04 1.10 -10.07
CA ARG A 85 16.43 1.53 -10.03
C ARG A 85 16.65 2.82 -10.82
N ALA A 86 15.90 3.01 -11.91
CA ALA A 86 15.96 4.22 -12.73
C ALA A 86 15.16 5.39 -12.09
N GLY A 87 14.24 5.11 -11.17
CA GLY A 87 13.40 6.12 -10.52
C GLY A 87 12.22 6.56 -11.39
N GLU A 88 11.87 5.76 -12.39
CA GLU A 88 10.83 5.99 -13.40
C GLU A 88 9.43 5.61 -12.89
N PHE A 89 9.32 4.81 -11.83
CA PHE A 89 8.04 4.40 -11.27
C PHE A 89 7.23 5.61 -10.81
N ASP A 90 6.07 5.87 -11.42
CA ASP A 90 5.20 7.00 -11.09
C ASP A 90 3.84 6.50 -10.56
N PRO A 91 3.69 6.30 -9.23
CA PRO A 91 2.49 5.72 -8.64
C PRO A 91 1.28 6.64 -8.74
N ILE A 92 0.11 6.08 -8.99
CA ILE A 92 -1.15 6.83 -9.10
C ILE A 92 -1.82 6.93 -7.73
N VAL A 93 -1.84 5.81 -6.98
CA VAL A 93 -2.48 5.71 -5.66
C VAL A 93 -1.87 6.68 -4.65
N VAL A 94 -0.53 6.82 -4.62
CA VAL A 94 0.15 7.82 -3.79
C VAL A 94 1.21 8.57 -4.59
N PRO A 95 0.82 9.65 -5.31
CA PRO A 95 1.71 10.34 -6.25
C PRO A 95 3.02 10.81 -5.63
N LYS A 96 4.07 10.90 -6.46
CA LYS A 96 5.37 11.42 -6.03
C LYS A 96 5.21 12.78 -5.34
N TYR A 97 5.96 12.96 -4.26
CA TYR A 97 6.00 14.19 -3.45
C TYR A 97 4.68 14.59 -2.76
N GLN A 98 3.59 13.83 -2.93
CA GLN A 98 2.33 14.08 -2.23
C GLN A 98 2.23 13.25 -0.95
N SER A 99 2.12 13.92 0.19
CA SER A 99 1.86 13.29 1.50
C SER A 99 0.44 13.54 2.01
N ARG A 100 -0.31 14.40 1.32
CA ARG A 100 -1.69 14.81 1.62
C ARG A 100 -2.41 15.14 0.30
N GLY A 101 -3.74 15.10 0.28
CA GLY A 101 -4.55 15.60 -0.83
C GLY A 101 -5.54 14.58 -1.39
N SER A 102 -6.35 15.02 -2.36
CA SER A 102 -7.49 14.29 -2.94
C SER A 102 -7.18 12.87 -3.41
N SER A 103 -5.93 12.63 -3.84
CA SER A 103 -5.46 11.34 -4.35
C SER A 103 -5.19 10.34 -3.23
N ILE A 104 -4.86 10.82 -2.03
CA ILE A 104 -4.68 10.00 -0.83
C ILE A 104 -6.01 9.94 -0.09
N GLU A 105 -6.80 11.03 -0.07
CA GLU A 105 -8.12 11.09 0.56
C GLU A 105 -9.04 12.18 0.02
N ARG A 106 -10.35 11.91 -0.04
CA ARG A 106 -11.41 12.92 -0.20
C ARG A 106 -12.03 13.36 1.13
#